data_AF-A0A2G6GQ44-F1
#
_entry.id   AF-A0A2G6GQ44-F1
#
_cell.length_a   1.000
_cell.length_b   1.000
_cell.length_c   1.000
_cell.angle_alpha   90.00
_cell.angle_beta   90.00
_cell.angle_gamma   90.00
#
_symmetry.space_group_name_H-M   'P 1'
#
loop_
_entity.id
_entity.type
_entity.pdbx_description
1 polymer ?
#
loop_
_entity_poly.entity_id
_entity_poly.type
_entity_poly.pdbx_seq_one_letter_code
_entity_poly.pdbx_strand_id
1 'polypeptide(L)'
;MKNSVTIVILFICGVIGGAYGLLPELLLQTDLSTYALISIGADTNAWRVIKTVKWKIILVPVSVIIGTFIGVAAISLFMNSVSTQAALAVGAGFGYYSLSSIIISEMGNHTLGTIALLSNVLREIITLLASPLLAKF
;
A
#
# COMPACT_ATOMS: atom_id res chain seq x y z
N MET A 1 -16.72 -11.90 9.58
CA MET A 1 -15.85 -12.99 10.11
C MET A 1 -15.78 -14.20 9.17
N LYS A 2 -16.89 -14.73 8.65
CA LYS A 2 -16.86 -15.87 7.69
C LYS A 2 -15.89 -15.65 6.51
N ASN A 3 -15.95 -14.48 5.86
CA ASN A 3 -15.08 -14.14 4.73
C ASN A 3 -13.59 -14.09 5.10
N SER A 4 -13.24 -13.59 6.29
CA SER A 4 -11.86 -13.54 6.77
C SER A 4 -11.30 -14.94 7.00
N VAL A 5 -12.11 -15.85 7.55
CA VAL A 5 -11.73 -17.26 7.72
C VAL A 5 -11.50 -17.93 6.37
N THR A 6 -12.38 -17.68 5.38
CA THR A 6 -12.20 -18.18 4.02
C THR A 6 -10.87 -17.73 3.41
N ILE A 7 -10.50 -16.45 3.56
CA ILE A 7 -9.23 -15.91 3.05
C ILE A 7 -8.04 -16.61 3.71
N VAL A 8 -8.07 -16.80 5.03
CA VAL A 8 -6.99 -17.47 5.75
C VAL A 8 -6.85 -18.93 5.32
N ILE A 9 -7.97 -19.65 5.14
CA ILE A 9 -7.95 -21.03 4.65
C ILE A 9 -7.32 -21.09 3.25
N LEU A 10 -7.76 -20.24 2.32
CA LEU A 10 -7.20 -20.18 0.97
C LEU A 10 -5.70 -19.84 0.98
N PHE A 11 -5.27 -18.92 1.85
CA PHE A 11 -3.86 -18.57 2.02
C PHE A 11 -3.04 -19.78 2.50
N ILE A 12 -3.49 -20.47 3.56
CA ILE A 12 -2.82 -21.66 4.08
C ILE A 12 -2.76 -22.78 3.02
N CYS A 13 -3.88 -23.05 2.34
CA CYS A 13 -3.92 -24.03 1.25
C CYS A 13 -2.98 -23.67 0.10
N GLY A 14 -2.88 -22.39 -0.27
CA GLY A 14 -1.95 -21.90 -1.28
C GLY A 14 -0.48 -22.10 -0.88
N VAL A 15 -0.12 -21.77 0.36
CA VAL A 15 1.24 -21.97 0.90
C VAL A 15 1.62 -23.45 0.92
N ILE A 16 0.73 -24.31 1.44
CA ILE A 16 0.95 -25.76 1.49
C ILE A 16 1.05 -26.32 0.06
N GLY A 17 0.11 -25.96 -0.83
CA GLY A 17 0.12 -26.39 -2.22
C GLY A 17 1.40 -26.00 -2.95
N GLY A 18 1.90 -24.78 -2.72
CA GLY A 18 3.17 -24.32 -3.29
C GLY A 18 4.38 -25.07 -2.73
N ALA A 19 4.42 -25.30 -1.42
CA ALA A 19 5.51 -26.01 -0.76
C ALA A 19 5.65 -27.47 -1.22
N TYR A 20 4.54 -28.15 -1.55
CA TYR A 20 4.54 -29.53 -2.05
C TYR A 20 4.54 -29.64 -3.58
N GLY A 21 4.66 -28.54 -4.32
CA GLY A 21 4.63 -28.55 -5.79
C GLY A 21 3.30 -29.02 -6.39
N LEU A 22 2.20 -28.93 -5.62
CA LEU A 22 0.85 -29.30 -6.05
C LEU A 22 0.20 -28.21 -6.91
N LEU A 23 0.82 -27.03 -7.01
CA LEU A 23 0.31 -25.91 -7.80
C LEU A 23 0.68 -26.07 -9.28
N PRO A 24 -0.28 -25.87 -10.20
CA PRO A 24 -0.02 -25.77 -11.64
C PRO A 24 1.11 -24.78 -11.96
N GLU A 25 2.02 -25.16 -12.88
CA GLU A 25 3.12 -24.29 -13.33
C GLU A 25 2.62 -22.94 -13.89
N LEU A 26 1.43 -22.91 -14.49
CA LEU A 26 0.80 -21.68 -14.97
C LEU A 26 0.60 -20.65 -13.84
N LEU A 27 0.24 -21.10 -12.63
CA LEU A 27 0.07 -20.21 -11.47
C LEU A 27 1.40 -19.72 -10.90
N LEU A 28 2.49 -20.46 -11.13
CA LEU A 28 3.83 -20.09 -10.68
C LEU A 28 4.54 -19.15 -11.67
N GLN A 29 4.19 -19.21 -12.96
CA GLN A 29 4.75 -18.36 -14.01
C GLN A 29 3.98 -17.05 -14.22
N THR A 30 2.76 -16.94 -13.69
CA THR A 30 1.92 -15.75 -13.85
C THR A 30 2.03 -14.85 -12.63
N ASP A 31 2.32 -13.56 -12.83
CA ASP A 31 2.23 -12.54 -11.76
C ASP A 31 0.77 -12.23 -11.41
N LEU A 32 0.12 -13.17 -10.72
CA LEU A 32 -1.27 -13.07 -10.27
C LEU A 32 -1.49 -11.84 -9.38
N SER A 33 -0.44 -11.40 -8.66
CA SER A 33 -0.42 -10.15 -7.91
C SER A 33 -0.76 -8.96 -8.82
N THR A 34 -0.09 -8.82 -9.96
CA THR A 34 -0.32 -7.73 -10.93
C THR A 34 -1.74 -7.73 -11.49
N TYR A 35 -2.29 -8.90 -11.82
CA TYR A 35 -3.69 -9.01 -12.29
C TYR A 35 -4.70 -8.64 -11.21
N ALA A 36 -4.47 -9.07 -9.97
CA ALA A 36 -5.32 -8.66 -8.84
C ALA A 36 -5.30 -7.13 -8.66
N LEU A 37 -4.16 -6.48 -8.85
CA LEU A 37 -4.05 -5.01 -8.77
C LEU A 37 -4.86 -4.29 -9.84
N ILE A 38 -4.79 -4.78 -11.09
CA ILE A 38 -5.59 -4.22 -12.19
C ILE A 38 -7.08 -4.33 -11.86
N SER A 39 -7.51 -5.45 -11.27
CA SER A 39 -8.90 -5.65 -10.88
C SER A 39 -9.38 -4.66 -9.81
N ILE A 40 -8.53 -4.34 -8.83
CA ILE A 40 -8.84 -3.35 -7.79
C ILE A 40 -8.90 -1.94 -8.39
N GLY A 41 -7.94 -1.59 -9.26
CA GLY A 41 -7.91 -0.30 -9.95
C GLY A 41 -9.06 -0.08 -10.93
N ALA A 42 -9.63 -1.16 -11.48
CA ALA A 42 -10.76 -1.13 -12.41
C ALA A 42 -12.13 -0.95 -11.72
N ASP A 43 -12.19 -0.80 -10.39
CA ASP A 43 -13.46 -0.64 -9.68
C ASP A 43 -14.19 0.66 -10.08
N THR A 44 -15.21 0.50 -10.93
CA THR A 44 -16.06 1.60 -11.40
C THR A 44 -16.87 2.28 -10.29
N ASN A 45 -16.97 1.67 -9.11
CA ASN A 45 -17.61 2.29 -7.96
C ASN A 45 -16.88 3.56 -7.51
N ALA A 46 -15.55 3.63 -7.66
CA ALA A 46 -14.78 4.82 -7.33
C ALA A 46 -15.25 6.04 -8.13
N TRP A 47 -15.53 5.86 -9.42
CA TRP A 47 -16.08 6.91 -10.28
C TRP A 47 -17.48 7.35 -9.85
N ARG A 48 -18.30 6.42 -9.35
CA ARG A 48 -19.62 6.74 -8.80
C ARG A 48 -19.48 7.61 -7.56
N VAL A 49 -18.61 7.25 -6.62
CA VAL A 49 -18.36 8.02 -5.39
C VAL A 49 -17.92 9.44 -5.70
N ILE A 50 -16.99 9.65 -6.64
CA ILE A 50 -16.53 10.99 -7.04
C ILE A 50 -17.70 11.84 -7.58
N LYS A 51 -18.57 11.25 -8.41
CA LYS A 51 -19.76 11.92 -8.95
C LYS A 51 -20.77 12.26 -7.85
N THR A 52 -20.97 11.36 -6.88
CA THR A 52 -21.97 11.51 -5.82
C THR A 52 -21.53 12.49 -4.73
N VAL A 53 -20.25 12.47 -4.33
CA VAL A 53 -19.72 13.29 -3.22
C VAL A 53 -19.17 14.66 -3.69
N LYS A 54 -19.30 14.96 -4.99
CA LYS A 54 -18.77 16.15 -5.69
C LYS A 54 -17.24 16.11 -5.81
N TRP A 55 -16.71 16.81 -6.82
CA TRP A 55 -15.29 16.90 -7.15
C TRP A 55 -14.36 17.32 -6.00
N LYS A 56 -14.89 17.98 -4.97
CA LYS A 56 -14.12 18.38 -3.78
C LYS A 56 -13.53 17.20 -3.02
N ILE A 57 -14.06 15.98 -3.14
CA ILE A 57 -13.50 14.80 -2.47
C ILE A 57 -12.07 14.49 -2.91
N ILE A 58 -11.67 14.89 -4.13
CA ILE A 58 -10.30 14.72 -4.66
C ILE A 58 -9.28 15.56 -3.88
N LEU A 59 -9.72 16.61 -3.19
CA LEU A 59 -8.81 17.39 -2.33
C LEU A 59 -8.24 16.55 -1.20
N VAL A 60 -8.96 15.54 -0.70
CA VAL A 60 -8.48 14.66 0.36
C VAL A 60 -7.21 13.90 -0.05
N PRO A 61 -7.22 13.06 -1.12
CA PRO A 61 -6.01 12.37 -1.55
C PRO A 61 -4.91 13.35 -2.00
N VAL A 62 -5.25 14.48 -2.62
CA VAL A 62 -4.24 15.49 -3.02
C VAL A 62 -3.54 16.09 -1.80
N SER A 63 -4.28 16.48 -0.77
CA SER A 63 -3.71 17.00 0.48
C SER A 63 -2.83 15.96 1.18
N VAL A 64 -3.23 14.68 1.16
CA VAL A 64 -2.41 13.58 1.71
C VAL A 64 -1.11 13.41 0.93
N ILE A 65 -1.16 13.44 -0.40
CA ILE A 65 0.04 13.32 -1.27
C ILE A 65 1.01 14.47 -1.00
N ILE A 66 0.52 15.71 -1.05
CA ILE A 66 1.33 16.91 -0.86
C ILE A 66 1.92 16.92 0.55
N GLY A 67 1.11 16.70 1.58
CA GLY A 67 1.57 16.70 2.97
C GLY A 67 2.61 15.61 3.24
N THR A 68 2.41 14.42 2.67
CA THR A 68 3.37 13.31 2.78
C THR A 68 4.70 13.67 2.13
N PHE A 69 4.69 14.17 0.89
CA PHE A 69 5.94 14.53 0.21
C PHE A 69 6.67 15.68 0.89
N ILE A 70 5.96 16.69 1.39
CA ILE A 70 6.58 17.77 2.18
C ILE A 70 7.24 17.21 3.43
N GLY A 71 6.52 16.38 4.21
CA GLY A 71 7.06 15.80 5.45
C GLY A 71 8.26 14.89 5.20
N VAL A 72 8.19 14.03 4.18
CA VAL A 72 9.28 13.13 3.79
C VAL A 72 10.48 13.91 3.27
N ALA A 73 10.27 14.92 2.42
CA ALA A 73 11.35 15.75 1.94
C ALA A 73 12.05 16.48 3.09
N ALA A 74 11.29 17.05 4.04
CA ALA A 74 11.84 17.70 5.23
C ALA A 74 12.68 16.74 6.08
N ILE A 75 12.20 15.53 6.35
CA ILE A 75 12.94 14.52 7.12
C ILE A 75 14.17 14.02 6.36
N SER A 76 14.08 13.90 5.03
CA SER A 76 15.21 13.41 4.22
C SER A 76 16.46 14.29 4.31
N LEU A 77 16.31 15.59 4.62
CA LEU A 77 17.43 16.50 4.86
C LEU A 77 18.27 16.11 6.08
N PHE A 78 17.71 15.33 7.00
CA PHE A 78 18.39 14.82 8.19
C PHE A 78 18.86 13.36 8.03
N MET A 79 18.62 12.74 6.87
CA MET A 79 18.99 11.35 6.59
C MET A 79 20.22 11.31 5.68
N ASN A 80 21.39 11.00 6.24
CA ASN A 80 22.64 10.92 5.47
C ASN A 80 22.79 9.60 4.67
N SER A 81 22.10 8.54 5.08
CA SER A 81 22.25 7.18 4.53
C SER A 81 21.23 6.82 3.44
N VAL A 82 20.21 7.67 3.22
CA VAL A 82 19.12 7.42 2.26
C VAL A 82 18.95 8.64 1.39
N SER A 83 18.96 8.46 0.07
CA SER A 83 18.72 9.57 -0.85
C SER A 83 17.30 10.11 -0.72
N THR A 84 17.12 11.41 -1.00
CA THR A 84 15.78 12.04 -1.01
C THR A 84 14.81 11.28 -1.92
N GLN A 85 15.29 10.77 -3.06
CA GLN A 85 14.48 9.99 -4.00
C GLN A 85 14.01 8.67 -3.37
N ALA A 86 14.89 7.96 -2.68
CA ALA A 86 14.54 6.73 -1.97
C ALA A 86 13.55 6.99 -0.83
N ALA A 87 13.75 8.08 -0.07
CA ALA A 87 12.82 8.49 0.99
C ALA A 87 11.44 8.83 0.42
N LEU A 88 11.37 9.59 -0.68
CA LEU A 88 10.11 9.90 -1.36
C LEU A 88 9.43 8.66 -1.93
N ALA A 89 10.18 7.71 -2.47
CA ALA A 89 9.65 6.43 -2.94
C ALA A 89 9.00 5.62 -1.80
N VAL A 90 9.66 5.56 -0.64
CA VAL A 90 9.11 4.96 0.60
C VAL A 90 7.79 5.63 1.00
N GLY A 91 7.71 6.96 0.92
CA GLY A 91 6.51 7.74 1.24
C GLY A 91 5.35 7.62 0.25
N ALA A 92 5.63 7.20 -1.00
CA ALA A 92 4.67 7.18 -2.11
C ALA A 92 3.69 6.00 -2.10
N GLY A 93 3.71 5.15 -1.06
CA GLY A 93 2.79 4.02 -0.90
C GLY A 93 1.36 4.42 -0.52
N PHE A 94 0.68 5.23 -1.35
CA PHE A 94 -0.67 5.74 -1.09
C PHE A 94 -1.80 4.76 -1.39
N GLY A 95 -1.51 3.64 -2.06
CA GLY A 95 -2.46 2.58 -2.35
C GLY A 95 -2.46 1.53 -1.24
N TYR A 96 -1.75 0.44 -1.48
CA TYR A 96 -1.58 -0.65 -0.52
C TYR A 96 -0.15 -0.65 0.03
N TYR A 97 0.01 -0.61 1.35
CA TYR A 97 1.32 -0.60 2.01
C TYR A 97 2.17 -1.82 1.65
N SER A 98 1.54 -3.00 1.54
CA SER A 98 2.19 -4.26 1.16
C SER A 98 2.69 -4.21 -0.28
N LEU A 99 1.93 -3.57 -1.17
CA LEU A 99 2.31 -3.42 -2.56
C LEU A 99 3.54 -2.53 -2.72
N SER A 100 3.56 -1.35 -2.08
CA SER A 100 4.73 -0.47 -2.14
C SER A 100 5.99 -1.16 -1.61
N SER A 101 5.85 -2.00 -0.58
CA SER A 101 6.96 -2.77 -0.02
C SER A 101 7.50 -3.80 -1.01
N ILE A 102 6.62 -4.52 -1.72
CA ILE A 102 7.00 -5.51 -2.73
C ILE A 102 7.72 -4.84 -3.90
N ILE A 103 7.13 -3.79 -4.48
CA ILE A 103 7.71 -3.08 -5.64
C ILE A 103 9.10 -2.53 -5.30
N ILE A 104 9.25 -1.88 -4.14
CA ILE A 104 10.54 -1.32 -3.72
C ILE A 104 11.57 -2.43 -3.44
N SER A 105 11.12 -3.57 -2.89
CA SER A 105 11.99 -4.73 -2.68
C SER A 105 12.48 -5.33 -3.99
N GLU A 106 11.61 -5.45 -5.00
CA GLU A 106 11.91 -5.97 -6.34
C GLU A 106 12.85 -5.04 -7.12
N MET A 107 12.85 -3.74 -6.83
CA MET A 107 13.83 -2.78 -7.36
C MET A 107 15.25 -2.95 -6.78
N GLY A 108 15.50 -4.00 -5.99
CA GLY A 108 16.82 -4.35 -5.47
C GLY A 108 17.12 -3.80 -4.07
N ASN A 109 16.12 -3.29 -3.35
CA ASN A 109 16.33 -2.74 -2.01
C ASN A 109 15.30 -3.25 -0.99
N HIS A 110 15.51 -4.49 -0.52
CA HIS A 110 14.68 -5.14 0.51
C HIS A 110 14.58 -4.33 1.82
N THR A 111 15.64 -3.61 2.19
CA THR A 111 15.64 -2.75 3.38
C THR A 111 14.67 -1.59 3.20
N LEU A 112 14.72 -0.88 2.07
CA LEU A 112 13.76 0.18 1.75
C LEU A 112 12.34 -0.37 1.60
N GLY A 113 12.18 -1.58 1.08
CA GLY A 113 10.87 -2.25 1.04
C GLY A 113 10.29 -2.47 2.43
N THR A 114 11.09 -2.92 3.39
CA THR A 114 10.67 -3.07 4.79
C THR A 114 10.35 -1.72 5.44
N ILE A 115 11.17 -0.70 5.18
CA ILE A 115 10.93 0.66 5.66
C ILE A 115 9.62 1.21 5.10
N ALA A 116 9.32 0.98 3.82
CA ALA A 116 8.05 1.38 3.19
C ALA A 116 6.84 0.68 3.81
N LEU A 117 6.94 -0.60 4.15
CA LEU A 117 5.87 -1.28 4.87
C LEU A 117 5.61 -0.62 6.23
N LEU A 118 6.68 -0.46 7.02
CA LEU A 118 6.58 0.09 8.37
C LEU A 118 6.11 1.54 8.37
N SER A 119 6.64 2.40 7.49
CA SER A 119 6.25 3.81 7.46
C SER A 119 4.78 3.99 7.11
N ASN A 120 4.25 3.19 6.17
CA ASN A 120 2.84 3.28 5.78
C ASN A 120 1.92 2.74 6.88
N VAL A 121 2.26 1.60 7.52
CA VAL A 121 1.49 1.08 8.66
C VAL A 121 1.49 2.07 9.84
N LEU A 122 2.64 2.66 10.16
CA LEU A 122 2.73 3.68 11.20
C LEU A 122 1.91 4.92 10.85
N ARG A 123 1.93 5.38 9.59
CA ARG A 123 1.09 6.49 9.12
C ARG A 123 -0.39 6.21 9.32
N GLU A 124 -0.85 5.00 9.03
CA GLU A 124 -2.24 4.58 9.26
C GLU A 124 -2.58 4.56 10.75
N ILE A 125 -1.75 3.94 11.59
CA ILE A 125 -1.96 3.89 13.04
C ILE A 125 -2.03 5.31 13.62
N ILE A 126 -1.07 6.17 13.27
CA ILE A 126 -1.04 7.57 13.73
C ILE A 126 -2.30 8.31 13.27
N THR A 127 -2.71 8.12 12.03
CA THR A 127 -3.91 8.79 11.49
C THR A 127 -5.17 8.34 12.21
N LEU A 128 -5.33 7.04 12.47
CA LEU A 128 -6.48 6.50 13.20
C LEU A 128 -6.52 6.98 14.65
N LEU A 129 -5.37 7.03 15.33
CA LEU A 129 -5.27 7.52 16.70
C LEU A 129 -5.47 9.05 16.79
N ALA A 130 -5.00 9.80 15.79
CA ALA A 130 -5.13 11.24 15.72
C ALA A 130 -6.51 11.70 15.23
N SER A 131 -7.22 10.90 14.42
CA SER A 131 -8.53 11.23 13.87
C SER A 131 -9.54 11.76 14.90
N PRO A 132 -9.77 11.12 16.07
CA PRO A 132 -10.71 11.66 17.06
C PRO A 132 -10.27 12.98 17.68
N LEU A 133 -8.96 13.26 17.72
CA LEU A 133 -8.43 14.54 18.20
C LEU A 133 -8.63 15.64 17.15
N LEU A 134 -8.37 15.31 15.88
CA LEU A 134 -8.48 16.24 14.76
C LEU A 134 -9.95 16.54 14.40
N ALA A 135 -10.86 15.60 14.58
CA ALA A 135 -12.28 15.80 14.29
C ALA A 135 -13.01 16.72 15.30
N LYS A 136 -12.38 17.06 16.43
CA LYS A 136 -12.91 18.02 17.40
C LYS A 136 -12.66 19.48 17.01
N PHE A 137 -11.76 19.73 16.07
CA PHE A 137 -11.39 21.05 15.57
C PHE A 137 -11.90 21.24 14.14
#